data_AF-A0A1S3Z2T1-F1
#
_entry.id   AF-A0A1S3Z2T1-F1
#
_cell.length_a   1.000
_cell.length_b   1.000
_cell.length_c   1.000
_cell.angle_alpha   90.00
_cell.angle_beta   90.00
_cell.angle_gamma   90.00
#
_symmetry.space_group_name_H-M   'P 1'
#
loop_
_entity.id
_entity.type
_entity.pdbx_description
1 polymer ?
#
loop_
_entity_poly.entity_id
_entity_poly.type
_entity_poly.pdbx_seq_one_letter_code
_entity_poly.pdbx_strand_id
1 'polypeptide(L)'
;MVAGFSLFFLGIPFYERKKPSPSPILDCFKVVKAALSKIHLDYPVSPSQLFRNNTSDTEILPNIALLRWLDKAAILEPSPLVSIEQAENAGRLVEVAKVKDVKRLMSMFPLWSTFFVYSLVGATANTFFYEQANVMDDHLGKKSHVPLVIFVIIKTFTSFVVSHICELLKSAVGSTRRPPLCRTTFGMLCSFLCCLVAWRVEKYRHDDMEIRVDEDNVEFNVNEMSVF
;
A
#
# COMPACT_ATOMS: atom_id res chain seq x y z
N MET A 1 2.74 -7.08 29.55
CA MET A 1 1.42 -6.99 28.88
C MET A 1 0.27 -6.87 29.88
N VAL A 2 0.15 -7.77 30.87
CA VAL A 2 -0.96 -7.74 31.85
C VAL A 2 -1.07 -6.39 32.59
N ALA A 3 0.03 -5.86 33.13
CA ALA A 3 0.02 -4.56 33.80
C ALA A 3 -0.43 -3.39 32.90
N GLY A 4 -0.08 -3.42 31.61
CA GLY A 4 -0.51 -2.41 30.64
C GLY A 4 -2.00 -2.49 30.34
N PHE A 5 -2.56 -3.71 30.22
CA PHE A 5 -4.00 -3.90 30.08
C PHE A 5 -4.76 -3.45 31.34
N SER A 6 -4.27 -3.78 32.53
CA SER A 6 -4.88 -3.34 33.78
C SER A 6 -4.90 -1.81 33.91
N LEU A 7 -3.80 -1.14 33.55
CA LEU A 7 -3.74 0.33 33.51
C LEU A 7 -4.71 0.91 32.48
N PHE A 8 -4.85 0.28 31.31
CA PHE A 8 -5.81 0.72 30.30
C PHE A 8 -7.26 0.64 30.80
N PHE A 9 -7.66 -0.48 31.41
CA PHE A 9 -9.01 -0.64 31.98
C PHE A 9 -9.28 0.37 33.11
N LEU A 10 -8.29 0.62 33.97
CA LEU A 10 -8.38 1.63 35.02
C LEU A 10 -8.49 3.06 34.47
N GLY A 11 -7.95 3.29 33.27
CA GLY A 11 -7.99 4.56 32.53
C GLY A 11 -9.31 4.83 31.78
N ILE A 12 -10.10 3.80 31.45
CA ILE A 12 -11.39 3.91 30.74
C ILE A 12 -12.30 5.04 31.25
N PRO A 13 -12.54 5.20 32.57
CA PRO A 13 -13.43 6.26 33.07
C PRO A 13 -12.89 7.68 32.87
N PHE A 14 -11.59 7.86 32.62
CA PHE A 14 -10.97 9.16 32.40
C PHE A 14 -10.94 9.59 30.92
N TYR A 15 -11.33 8.71 29.99
CA TYR A 15 -11.40 9.08 28.58
C TYR A 15 -12.68 9.86 28.26
N GLU A 16 -12.51 11.03 27.66
CA GLU A 16 -13.61 11.82 27.12
C GLU A 16 -14.18 11.15 25.85
N ARG A 17 -15.46 10.78 25.90
CA ARG A 17 -16.16 10.20 24.75
C ARG A 17 -16.58 11.31 23.79
N LYS A 18 -15.79 11.53 22.74
CA LYS A 18 -16.20 12.39 21.61
C LYS A 18 -17.28 11.69 20.79
N LYS A 19 -18.27 12.44 20.32
CA LYS A 19 -19.27 11.94 19.37
C LYS A 19 -18.55 11.39 18.13
N PRO A 20 -18.97 10.24 17.58
CA PRO A 20 -18.33 9.67 16.40
C PRO A 20 -18.40 10.68 15.25
N SER A 21 -17.24 11.02 14.70
CA SER A 21 -17.15 11.81 13.47
C SER A 21 -17.74 10.99 12.31
N PRO A 22 -18.50 11.60 11.37
CA PRO A 22 -18.98 10.90 10.20
C PRO A 22 -17.82 10.22 9.46
N SER A 23 -17.96 8.92 9.19
CA SER A 23 -16.88 8.11 8.60
C SER A 23 -16.80 8.35 7.08
N PRO A 24 -15.64 8.80 6.55
CA PRO A 24 -15.43 8.93 5.11
C PRO A 24 -15.62 7.62 4.34
N ILE A 25 -15.34 6.49 5.00
CA ILE A 25 -15.54 5.15 4.42
C ILE A 25 -17.03 4.87 4.23
N LEU A 26 -17.86 5.23 5.21
CA LEU A 26 -19.30 5.06 5.12
C LEU A 26 -19.89 5.94 4.02
N ASP A 27 -19.39 7.17 3.86
CA ASP A 27 -19.78 8.06 2.76
C ASP A 27 -19.42 7.46 1.39
N CYS A 28 -18.26 6.80 1.28
CA CYS A 28 -17.87 6.07 0.07
C CYS A 28 -18.88 4.95 -0.25
N PHE A 29 -19.25 4.13 0.75
CA PHE A 29 -20.25 3.07 0.56
C PHE A 29 -21.61 3.63 0.15
N LYS A 30 -22.05 4.76 0.74
CA LYS A 30 -23.30 5.42 0.38
C LYS A 30 -23.28 5.90 -1.07
N VAL A 31 -22.21 6.58 -1.50
CA VAL A 31 -22.04 7.04 -2.89
C VAL A 31 -22.08 5.87 -3.87
N VAL A 32 -21.31 4.81 -3.59
CA VAL A 32 -21.28 3.61 -4.45
C VAL A 32 -22.65 2.95 -4.53
N LYS A 33 -23.33 2.75 -3.40
CA LYS A 33 -24.68 2.18 -3.36
C LYS A 33 -25.69 3.02 -4.16
N ALA A 34 -25.68 4.33 -3.98
CA ALA A 34 -26.55 5.24 -4.72
C ALA A 34 -26.27 5.22 -6.22
N ALA A 35 -24.99 5.25 -6.62
CA ALA A 35 -24.58 5.18 -8.02
C ALA A 35 -25.00 3.86 -8.69
N LEU A 36 -24.80 2.72 -8.01
CA LEU A 36 -25.20 1.40 -8.51
C LEU A 36 -26.71 1.30 -8.69
N SER A 37 -27.49 1.80 -7.72
CA SER A 37 -28.96 1.81 -7.82
C SER A 37 -29.46 2.64 -9.01
N LYS A 38 -28.69 3.64 -9.44
CA LYS A 38 -29.05 4.59 -10.49
C LYS A 38 -28.31 4.35 -11.81
N ILE A 39 -27.62 3.22 -11.95
CA ILE A 39 -26.81 2.93 -13.14
C ILE A 39 -27.63 2.95 -14.44
N HIS A 40 -28.93 2.63 -14.34
CA HIS A 40 -29.92 2.59 -15.41
C HIS A 40 -30.41 3.96 -15.89
N LEU A 41 -30.18 5.04 -15.12
CA LEU A 41 -30.59 6.39 -15.50
C LEU A 41 -29.65 6.95 -16.57
N ASP A 42 -30.13 7.88 -17.40
CA ASP A 42 -29.27 8.60 -18.35
C ASP A 42 -28.32 9.58 -17.63
N TYR A 43 -27.26 10.00 -18.32
CA TYR A 43 -26.35 11.01 -17.78
C TYR A 43 -27.03 12.38 -17.75
N PRO A 44 -26.82 13.22 -16.72
CA PRO A 44 -27.50 14.49 -16.60
C PRO A 44 -27.15 15.43 -17.76
N VAL A 45 -28.19 16.02 -18.36
CA VAL A 45 -28.06 16.98 -19.48
C VAL A 45 -27.91 18.41 -18.96
N SER A 46 -28.42 18.68 -17.76
CA SER A 46 -28.42 20.01 -17.13
C SER A 46 -27.88 19.93 -15.69
N PRO A 47 -27.12 20.94 -15.22
CA PRO A 47 -26.59 20.97 -13.85
C PRO A 47 -27.69 20.99 -12.78
N SER A 48 -28.91 21.40 -13.14
CA SER A 48 -30.09 21.39 -12.25
C SER A 48 -30.59 19.97 -11.92
N GLN A 49 -30.15 18.95 -12.66
CA GLN A 49 -30.49 17.55 -12.40
C GLN A 49 -29.59 16.91 -11.32
N LEU A 50 -28.61 17.66 -10.82
CA LEU A 50 -27.66 17.22 -9.81
C LEU A 50 -28.00 17.79 -8.42
N PHE A 51 -27.93 16.95 -7.39
CA PHE A 51 -28.31 17.31 -6.03
C PHE A 51 -27.26 18.18 -5.35
N ARG A 52 -27.70 19.37 -4.91
CA ARG A 52 -26.85 20.40 -4.27
C ARG A 52 -25.59 20.68 -5.09
N ASN A 53 -25.77 20.88 -6.40
CA ASN A 53 -24.70 21.30 -7.27
C ASN A 53 -24.43 22.80 -7.10
N ASN A 54 -23.34 23.13 -6.39
CA ASN A 54 -22.90 24.51 -6.22
C ASN A 54 -22.10 25.03 -7.43
N THR A 55 -21.86 24.18 -8.43
CA THR A 55 -21.18 24.53 -9.69
C THR A 55 -22.18 24.57 -10.84
N SER A 56 -21.94 25.43 -11.84
CA SER A 56 -22.76 25.49 -13.07
C SER A 56 -22.47 24.33 -14.04
N ASP A 57 -21.60 23.39 -13.65
CA ASP A 57 -21.10 22.32 -14.50
C ASP A 57 -21.92 21.03 -14.33
N THR A 58 -22.14 20.32 -15.43
CA THR A 58 -22.77 18.99 -15.44
C THR A 58 -21.78 17.88 -15.09
N GLU A 59 -20.48 18.12 -15.26
CA GLU A 59 -19.43 17.15 -15.00
C GLU A 59 -18.86 17.30 -13.59
N ILE A 60 -18.91 16.22 -12.81
CA ILE A 60 -18.33 16.21 -11.46
C ILE A 60 -16.82 15.92 -11.56
N LEU A 61 -15.98 16.86 -11.17
CA LEU A 61 -14.52 16.68 -11.17
C LEU A 61 -14.07 15.71 -10.06
N PRO A 62 -13.02 14.87 -10.23
CA PRO A 62 -12.22 14.64 -11.45
C PRO A 62 -13.00 13.91 -12.56
N ASN A 63 -12.91 14.41 -13.80
CA ASN A 63 -13.52 13.77 -14.96
C ASN A 63 -12.65 12.60 -15.44
N ILE A 64 -12.86 11.44 -14.83
CA ILE A 64 -12.20 10.17 -15.17
C ILE A 64 -13.28 9.25 -15.72
N ALA A 65 -13.11 8.77 -16.95
CA ALA A 65 -14.09 7.92 -17.64
C ALA A 65 -14.51 6.68 -16.82
N LEU A 66 -13.55 6.04 -16.15
CA LEU A 66 -13.77 4.87 -15.29
C LEU A 66 -14.61 5.17 -14.04
N LEU A 67 -14.66 6.44 -13.61
CA LEU A 67 -15.38 6.88 -12.41
C LEU A 67 -16.66 7.66 -12.74
N ARG A 68 -17.01 7.82 -14.02
CA ARG A 68 -18.17 8.59 -14.47
C ARG A 68 -19.50 8.02 -13.97
N TRP A 69 -19.57 6.71 -13.74
CA TRP A 69 -20.78 6.07 -13.19
C TRP A 69 -21.10 6.53 -11.77
N LEU A 70 -20.12 7.01 -10.99
CA LEU A 70 -20.34 7.56 -9.64
C LEU A 70 -21.15 8.86 -9.65
N ASP A 71 -21.09 9.61 -10.76
CA ASP A 71 -21.84 10.86 -10.91
C ASP A 71 -23.35 10.60 -10.80
N LYS A 72 -23.79 9.39 -11.15
CA LYS A 72 -25.19 8.98 -11.07
C LYS A 72 -25.74 8.97 -9.64
N ALA A 73 -24.89 8.88 -8.62
CA ALA A 73 -25.32 8.99 -7.22
C ALA A 73 -26.00 10.32 -6.90
N ALA A 74 -25.59 11.39 -7.59
CA ALA A 74 -26.08 12.75 -7.38
C ALA A 74 -27.27 13.14 -8.28
N ILE A 75 -27.73 12.25 -9.18
CA ILE A 75 -28.85 12.55 -10.07
C ILE A 75 -30.18 12.56 -9.28
N LEU A 76 -31.00 13.59 -9.49
CA LEU A 76 -32.38 13.63 -9.03
C LEU A 76 -33.24 12.72 -9.92
N GLU A 77 -33.97 11.79 -9.29
CA GLU A 77 -34.96 10.99 -10.01
C GLU A 77 -36.14 11.88 -10.43
N PRO A 78 -36.61 11.81 -11.69
CA PRO A 78 -37.69 12.67 -12.20
C PRO A 78 -39.06 12.40 -11.56
N SER A 79 -39.25 11.23 -10.94
CA SER A 79 -40.42 10.88 -10.14
C SER A 79 -39.98 10.29 -8.81
N PRO A 80 -39.67 11.12 -7.80
CA PRO A 80 -39.24 10.61 -6.52
C PRO A 80 -40.43 9.94 -5.82
N LEU A 81 -40.36 8.61 -5.64
CA LEU A 81 -41.32 7.84 -4.83
C LEU A 81 -41.35 8.28 -3.35
N VAL A 82 -40.38 9.10 -2.94
CA VAL A 82 -39.99 9.38 -1.55
C VAL A 82 -39.44 10.83 -1.49
N SER A 83 -39.66 11.57 -0.42
CA SER A 83 -39.18 12.96 -0.31
C SER A 83 -37.64 13.05 -0.41
N ILE A 84 -37.11 14.21 -0.82
CA ILE A 84 -35.66 14.44 -0.95
C ILE A 84 -34.92 14.11 0.36
N GLU A 85 -35.47 14.52 1.51
CA GLU A 85 -34.88 14.25 2.83
C GLU A 85 -34.86 12.75 3.17
N GLN A 86 -35.93 12.02 2.83
CA GLN A 86 -35.98 10.58 3.02
C GLN A 86 -35.02 9.84 2.07
N ALA A 87 -34.86 10.32 0.83
CA ALA A 87 -33.90 9.77 -0.12
C ALA A 87 -32.43 10.03 0.30
N GLU A 88 -32.13 11.19 0.89
CA GLU A 88 -30.84 11.53 1.48
C GLU A 88 -30.56 10.64 2.71
N ASN A 89 -31.53 10.51 3.62
CA ASN A 89 -31.41 9.66 4.82
C ASN A 89 -31.24 8.18 4.48
N ALA A 90 -31.91 7.68 3.42
CA ALA A 90 -31.77 6.30 2.94
C ALA A 90 -30.45 6.05 2.17
N GLY A 91 -29.66 7.10 1.89
CA GLY A 91 -28.45 7.01 1.07
C GLY A 91 -28.73 6.66 -0.38
N ARG A 92 -29.92 7.01 -0.91
CA ARG A 92 -30.28 6.88 -2.33
C ARG A 92 -29.95 8.15 -3.12
N LEU A 93 -29.81 9.28 -2.44
CA LEU A 93 -29.43 10.57 -3.01
C LEU A 93 -28.22 11.11 -2.24
N VAL A 94 -27.18 11.53 -2.97
CA VAL A 94 -25.94 12.04 -2.38
C VAL A 94 -25.54 13.35 -3.05
N GLU A 95 -25.02 14.30 -2.27
CA GLU A 95 -24.57 15.60 -2.75
C GLU A 95 -23.34 15.51 -3.67
N VAL A 96 -23.27 16.38 -4.68
CA VAL A 96 -22.16 16.48 -5.64
C VAL A 96 -20.79 16.60 -4.94
N ALA A 97 -20.70 17.36 -3.84
CA ALA A 97 -19.47 17.50 -3.06
C ALA A 97 -18.96 16.15 -2.51
N LYS A 98 -19.86 15.29 -2.02
CA LYS A 98 -19.53 13.96 -1.51
C LYS A 98 -19.09 13.02 -2.62
N VAL A 99 -19.75 13.09 -3.79
CA VAL A 99 -19.33 12.34 -4.97
C VAL A 99 -17.91 12.76 -5.41
N LYS A 100 -17.63 14.07 -5.43
CA LYS A 100 -16.31 14.62 -5.75
C LYS A 100 -15.21 14.12 -4.81
N ASP A 101 -15.48 14.09 -3.51
CA ASP A 101 -14.52 13.57 -2.53
C ASP A 101 -14.25 12.08 -2.72
N VAL A 102 -15.29 11.29 -3.01
CA VAL A 102 -15.14 9.85 -3.31
C VAL A 102 -14.37 9.62 -4.62
N LYS A 103 -14.65 10.39 -5.67
CA LYS A 103 -13.90 10.31 -6.94
C LYS A 103 -12.42 10.63 -6.75
N ARG A 104 -12.10 11.64 -5.93
CA ARG A 104 -10.71 11.93 -5.54
C ARG A 104 -10.07 10.77 -4.79
N LEU A 105 -10.77 10.17 -3.83
CA LEU A 105 -10.26 9.02 -3.09
C LEU A 105 -9.99 7.83 -4.02
N MET A 106 -10.93 7.49 -4.89
CA MET A 106 -10.76 6.40 -5.87
C MET A 106 -9.66 6.67 -6.89
N SER A 107 -9.43 7.94 -7.26
CA SER A 107 -8.30 8.31 -8.13
C SER A 107 -6.93 8.05 -7.49
N MET A 108 -6.87 7.93 -6.15
CA MET A 108 -5.64 7.55 -5.43
C MET A 108 -5.45 6.03 -5.36
N PHE A 109 -6.42 5.22 -5.78
CA PHE A 109 -6.35 3.76 -5.70
C PHE A 109 -5.14 3.15 -6.44
N PRO A 110 -4.77 3.60 -7.66
CA PRO A 110 -3.55 3.10 -8.31
C PRO A 110 -2.30 3.36 -7.48
N LEU A 111 -2.18 4.53 -6.84
CA LEU A 111 -1.08 4.84 -5.94
C LEU A 111 -1.08 3.88 -4.73
N TRP A 112 -2.25 3.56 -4.17
CA TRP A 112 -2.35 2.63 -3.05
C TRP A 112 -1.90 1.22 -3.42
N SER A 113 -2.21 0.77 -4.64
CA SER A 113 -1.76 -0.56 -5.12
C SER A 113 -0.24 -0.70 -5.14
N THR A 114 0.50 0.39 -5.42
CA THR A 114 1.97 0.37 -5.40
C THR A 114 2.54 0.18 -3.99
N PHE A 115 1.82 0.61 -2.95
CA PHE A 115 2.24 0.34 -1.56
C PHE A 115 2.15 -1.14 -1.22
N PHE A 116 1.22 -1.89 -1.81
CA PHE A 116 1.12 -3.32 -1.59
C PHE A 116 2.38 -4.06 -2.04
N VAL A 117 2.90 -3.71 -3.22
CA VAL A 117 4.15 -4.29 -3.76
C VAL A 117 5.32 -3.97 -2.82
N TYR A 118 5.44 -2.71 -2.39
CA TYR A 118 6.48 -2.31 -1.44
C TYR A 118 6.37 -3.06 -0.10
N SER A 119 5.15 -3.20 0.44
CA SER A 119 4.89 -3.96 1.66
C SER A 119 5.28 -5.43 1.52
N LEU A 120 4.99 -6.04 0.36
CA LEU A 120 5.38 -7.41 0.08
C LEU A 120 6.91 -7.58 0.08
N VAL A 121 7.64 -6.67 -0.59
CA VAL A 121 9.11 -6.66 -0.57
C VAL A 121 9.66 -6.45 0.85
N GLY A 122 9.02 -5.59 1.64
CA GLY A 122 9.35 -5.39 3.05
C GLY A 122 9.14 -6.66 3.89
N ALA A 123 8.07 -7.41 3.62
CA ALA A 123 7.79 -8.68 4.27
C ALA A 123 8.83 -9.75 3.90
N THR A 124 9.15 -9.91 2.61
CA THR A 124 10.18 -10.87 2.15
C THR A 124 11.56 -10.54 2.73
N ALA A 125 11.88 -9.25 2.89
CA ALA A 125 13.13 -8.83 3.52
C ALA A 125 13.21 -9.14 5.02
N ASN A 126 12.09 -9.42 5.69
CA ASN A 126 12.06 -9.80 7.09
C ASN A 126 11.93 -11.32 7.31
N THR A 127 11.70 -12.10 6.24
CA THR A 127 11.54 -13.55 6.31
C THR A 127 12.53 -14.24 5.39
N PHE A 128 12.30 -14.22 4.09
CA PHE A 128 13.08 -14.93 3.08
C PHE A 128 14.57 -14.54 3.12
N PHE A 129 14.90 -13.26 3.27
CA PHE A 129 16.30 -12.84 3.34
C PHE A 129 17.01 -13.33 4.61
N TYR A 130 16.28 -13.51 5.71
CA TYR A 130 16.87 -14.12 6.91
C TYR A 130 17.13 -15.61 6.71
N GLU A 131 16.19 -16.33 6.09
CA GLU A 131 16.40 -17.76 5.77
C GLU A 131 17.54 -17.95 4.77
N GLN A 132 17.62 -17.12 3.72
CA GLN A 132 18.75 -17.14 2.79
C GLN A 132 20.07 -16.91 3.52
N ALA A 133 20.14 -15.89 4.37
CA ALA A 133 21.35 -15.60 5.13
C ALA A 133 21.72 -16.73 6.12
N ASN A 134 20.72 -17.49 6.61
CA ASN A 134 20.94 -18.60 7.54
C ASN A 134 21.49 -19.87 6.85
N VAL A 135 21.26 -20.00 5.54
CA VAL A 135 21.75 -21.14 4.73
C VAL A 135 23.05 -20.81 4.00
N MET A 136 23.40 -19.52 3.89
CA MET A 136 24.68 -19.08 3.33
C MET A 136 25.84 -19.43 4.27
N ASP A 137 27.00 -19.74 3.69
CA ASP A 137 28.23 -19.91 4.47
C ASP A 137 28.57 -18.61 5.19
N ASP A 138 28.57 -18.66 6.52
CA ASP A 138 28.84 -17.55 7.40
C ASP A 138 30.31 -17.48 7.83
N HIS A 139 31.18 -18.36 7.31
CA HIS A 139 32.60 -18.35 7.59
C HIS A 139 33.32 -17.24 6.81
N LEU A 140 33.81 -16.24 7.54
CA LEU A 140 34.80 -15.28 7.07
C LEU A 140 36.21 -15.81 7.35
N GLY A 141 36.73 -16.55 6.36
CA GLY A 141 38.03 -17.21 6.45
C GLY A 141 38.02 -18.41 7.40
N LYS A 142 39.20 -18.84 7.88
CA LYS A 142 39.34 -20.10 8.65
C LYS A 142 38.83 -20.05 10.10
N LYS A 143 38.44 -18.88 10.64
CA LYS A 143 38.24 -18.71 12.10
C LYS A 143 37.10 -17.80 12.54
N SER A 144 36.50 -17.01 11.65
CA SER A 144 35.42 -16.07 12.04
C SER A 144 34.10 -16.50 11.44
N HIS A 145 33.06 -16.56 12.27
CA HIS A 145 31.68 -16.77 11.88
C HIS A 145 30.94 -15.43 11.93
N VAL A 146 30.14 -15.12 10.92
CA VAL A 146 29.33 -13.89 10.85
C VAL A 146 27.95 -14.16 11.40
N PRO A 147 27.58 -13.60 12.56
CA PRO A 147 26.22 -13.75 13.07
C PRO A 147 25.22 -13.00 12.19
N LEU A 148 24.05 -13.60 11.96
CA LEU A 148 22.90 -12.98 11.28
C LEU A 148 22.54 -11.59 11.83
N VAL A 149 22.78 -11.37 13.13
CA VAL A 149 22.55 -10.10 13.83
C VAL A 149 23.27 -8.93 13.15
N ILE A 150 24.41 -9.16 12.51
CA ILE A 150 25.18 -8.12 11.80
C ILE A 150 24.34 -7.51 10.66
N PHE A 151 23.59 -8.32 9.91
CA PHE A 151 22.71 -7.82 8.85
C PHE A 151 21.58 -6.94 9.39
N VAL A 152 21.05 -7.25 10.58
CA VAL A 152 20.02 -6.44 11.26
C VAL A 152 20.57 -5.09 11.68
N ILE A 153 21.80 -5.09 12.23
CA ILE A 153 22.50 -3.88 12.64
C ILE A 153 22.77 -3.00 11.41
N ILE A 154 23.31 -3.57 10.32
CA ILE A 154 23.57 -2.84 9.07
C ILE A 154 22.27 -2.25 8.49
N LYS A 155 21.17 -3.00 8.45
CA LYS A 155 19.87 -2.52 7.98
C LYS A 155 19.37 -1.33 8.81
N THR A 156 19.41 -1.46 10.13
CA THR A 156 18.93 -0.42 11.05
C THR A 156 19.80 0.83 10.97
N PHE A 157 21.12 0.66 10.93
CA PHE A 157 22.07 1.74 10.77
C PHE A 157 21.89 2.49 9.44
N THR A 158 21.72 1.75 8.34
CA THR A 158 21.46 2.34 7.02
C THR A 158 20.17 3.16 7.02
N SER A 159 19.10 2.63 7.63
CA SER A 159 17.84 3.38 7.77
C SER A 159 18.00 4.67 8.58
N PHE A 160 18.79 4.63 9.65
CA PHE A 160 19.11 5.80 10.47
C PHE A 160 19.88 6.86 9.66
N VAL A 161 20.93 6.45 8.96
CA VAL A 161 21.75 7.34 8.11
C VAL A 161 20.91 7.98 7.01
N VAL A 162 20.08 7.20 6.30
CA VAL A 162 19.19 7.73 5.25
C VAL A 162 18.19 8.74 5.81
N SER A 163 17.62 8.49 6.99
CA SER A 163 16.72 9.44 7.64
C SER A 163 17.42 10.74 7.96
N HIS A 164 18.63 10.68 8.53
CA HIS A 164 19.41 11.85 8.87
C HIS A 164 19.82 12.66 7.61
N ILE A 165 20.30 11.98 6.57
CA ILE A 165 20.61 12.63 5.27
C ILE A 165 19.35 13.30 4.69
N CYS A 166 18.19 12.66 4.77
CA CYS A 166 16.94 13.24 4.28
C CYS A 166 16.54 14.52 5.05
N GLU A 167 16.78 14.58 6.35
CA GLU A 167 16.53 15.77 7.17
C GLU A 167 17.52 16.90 6.87
N LEU A 168 18.81 16.57 6.73
CA LEU A 168 19.85 17.53 6.33
C LEU A 168 19.54 18.12 4.94
N LEU A 169 19.15 17.27 3.99
CA LEU A 169 18.75 17.70 2.65
C LEU A 169 17.48 18.56 2.66
N LYS A 170 16.55 18.35 3.60
CA LYS A 170 15.38 19.25 3.76
C LYS A 170 15.83 20.61 4.29
N SER A 171 16.69 20.62 5.30
CA SER A 171 17.23 21.84 5.90
C SER A 171 18.02 22.66 4.88
N ALA A 172 18.88 22.02 4.07
CA ALA A 172 19.72 22.67 3.07
C ALA A 172 18.94 23.22 1.85
N VAL A 173 17.89 22.51 1.42
CA VAL A 173 17.12 22.90 0.23
C VAL A 173 16.08 24.00 0.54
N GLY A 174 15.85 24.34 1.82
CA GLY A 174 14.90 25.40 2.23
C GLY A 174 13.45 25.19 1.75
N SER A 175 13.15 24.04 1.14
CA SER A 175 11.87 23.75 0.51
C SER A 175 10.99 23.04 1.50
N THR A 176 9.99 23.76 2.01
CA THR A 176 8.93 23.28 2.89
C THR A 176 8.05 22.21 2.23
N ARG A 177 8.21 21.94 0.93
CA ARG A 177 7.29 21.14 0.13
C ARG A 177 8.02 20.33 -0.95
N ARG A 178 8.75 19.28 -0.57
CA ARG A 178 9.01 18.20 -1.54
C ARG A 178 7.67 17.54 -1.89
N PRO A 179 7.34 17.31 -3.16
CA PRO A 179 6.19 16.48 -3.48
C PRO A 179 6.45 15.08 -2.88
N PRO A 180 5.53 14.54 -2.07
CA PRO A 180 5.68 13.23 -1.43
C PRO A 180 5.97 12.11 -2.45
N LEU A 181 5.63 12.33 -3.71
CA LEU A 181 5.85 11.44 -4.85
C LEU A 181 7.31 11.11 -5.17
N CYS A 182 8.24 12.08 -5.12
CA CYS A 182 9.63 11.83 -5.54
C CYS A 182 10.32 10.84 -4.59
N ARG A 183 10.10 11.02 -3.28
CA ARG A 183 10.61 10.09 -2.26
C ARG A 183 10.02 8.70 -2.41
N THR A 184 8.71 8.60 -2.62
CA THR A 184 8.03 7.31 -2.81
C THR A 184 8.54 6.59 -4.06
N THR A 185 8.73 7.32 -5.16
CA THR A 185 9.23 6.75 -6.42
C THR A 185 10.68 6.26 -6.28
N PHE A 186 11.53 7.04 -5.62
CA PHE A 186 12.91 6.64 -5.36
C PHE A 186 13.00 5.39 -4.47
N GLY A 187 12.17 5.31 -3.43
CA GLY A 187 12.05 4.13 -2.58
C GLY A 187 11.64 2.89 -3.37
N MET A 188 10.64 3.01 -4.24
CA MET A 188 10.18 1.91 -5.10
C MET A 188 11.24 1.45 -6.09
N LEU A 189 11.98 2.37 -6.71
CA LEU A 189 13.10 2.03 -7.61
C LEU A 189 14.19 1.26 -6.86
N CYS A 190 14.56 1.72 -5.65
CA CYS A 190 15.56 1.06 -4.82
C CYS A 190 15.10 -0.35 -4.40
N SER A 191 13.83 -0.53 -4.01
CA SER A 191 13.26 -1.84 -3.71
C SER A 191 13.33 -2.80 -4.91
N PHE A 192 13.02 -2.31 -6.12
CA PHE A 192 13.14 -3.12 -7.33
C PHE A 192 14.58 -3.55 -7.61
N LEU A 193 15.55 -2.63 -7.50
CA LEU A 193 16.98 -2.95 -7.65
C LEU A 193 17.44 -3.96 -6.59
N CYS A 194 16.97 -3.82 -5.34
CA CYS A 194 17.27 -4.77 -4.26
C CYS A 194 16.77 -6.18 -4.60
N CYS A 195 15.53 -6.32 -5.10
CA CYS A 195 15.00 -7.60 -5.54
C CYS A 195 15.78 -8.19 -6.72
N LEU A 196 16.23 -7.36 -7.67
CA LEU A 196 17.08 -7.81 -8.79
C LEU A 196 18.42 -8.36 -8.30
N VAL A 197 19.07 -7.68 -7.36
CA VAL A 197 20.33 -8.15 -6.76
C VAL A 197 20.12 -9.45 -6.00
N ALA A 198 19.08 -9.54 -5.17
CA ALA A 198 18.75 -10.75 -4.43
C ALA A 198 18.50 -11.94 -5.38
N TRP A 199 17.75 -11.73 -6.47
CA TRP A 199 17.54 -12.75 -7.49
C TRP A 199 18.85 -13.17 -8.16
N ARG A 200 19.74 -12.23 -8.49
CA ARG A 200 21.05 -12.53 -9.09
C ARG A 200 21.92 -13.37 -8.16
N VAL A 201 21.96 -13.03 -6.87
CA VAL A 201 22.71 -13.79 -5.85
C VAL A 201 22.15 -15.19 -5.70
N GLU A 202 20.82 -15.33 -5.62
CA GLU A 202 20.18 -16.64 -5.49
C GLU A 202 20.41 -17.51 -6.74
N LYS A 203 20.36 -16.90 -7.93
CA LYS A 203 20.67 -17.62 -9.17
C LYS A 203 22.10 -18.15 -9.17
N TYR A 204 23.08 -17.31 -8.80
CA TYR A 204 24.47 -17.74 -8.69
C TYR A 204 24.65 -18.88 -7.68
N ARG A 205 23.97 -18.81 -6.52
CA ARG A 205 24.00 -19.85 -5.50
C ARG A 205 23.41 -21.17 -5.99
N HIS A 206 22.31 -21.12 -6.73
CA HIS A 206 21.69 -22.30 -7.33
C HIS A 206 22.61 -22.95 -8.36
N ASP A 207 23.19 -22.16 -9.24
CA ASP A 207 24.13 -22.64 -10.28
C ASP A 207 25.38 -23.28 -9.63
N ASP A 208 25.92 -22.72 -8.53
CA ASP A 208 27.05 -23.31 -7.78
C ASP A 208 26.70 -24.66 -7.13
N MET A 209 25.48 -24.80 -6.59
CA MET A 209 25.03 -26.07 -6.02
C MET A 209 24.87 -27.16 -7.07
N GLU A 210 24.36 -26.83 -8.26
CA GLU A 210 24.18 -27.78 -9.35
C GLU A 210 25.52 -28.37 -9.81
N ILE A 211 26.56 -27.52 -9.92
CA ILE A 211 27.92 -27.95 -10.26
C ILE A 211 28.49 -28.89 -9.19
N ARG A 212 28.34 -28.56 -7.90
CA ARG A 212 28.86 -29.42 -6.81
C ARG A 212 28.18 -30.77 -6.76
N VAL A 213 26.86 -30.81 -6.95
CA VAL A 213 26.11 -32.07 -7.00
C VAL A 213 26.57 -32.93 -8.17
N ASP A 214 26.85 -32.34 -9.33
CA ASP A 214 27.41 -33.06 -10.48
C ASP A 214 28.84 -33.59 -10.19
N GLU A 215 29.70 -32.79 -9.54
CA GLU A 215 31.04 -33.24 -9.13
C GLU A 215 30.98 -34.41 -8.14
N ASP A 216 30.15 -34.31 -7.09
CA ASP A 216 29.96 -35.35 -6.08
C ASP A 216 29.40 -36.64 -6.71
N ASN A 217 28.46 -36.53 -7.65
CA ASN A 217 27.90 -37.67 -8.39
C ASN A 217 28.95 -38.36 -9.26
N VAL A 218 29.83 -37.59 -9.91
CA VAL A 218 30.93 -38.14 -10.72
C VAL A 218 31.94 -38.85 -9.81
N GLU A 219 32.32 -38.26 -8.69
CA GLU A 219 33.29 -38.85 -7.76
C GLU A 219 32.75 -40.14 -7.12
N PHE A 220 31.46 -40.18 -6.77
CA PHE A 220 30.78 -41.39 -6.30
C PHE A 220 30.81 -42.52 -7.34
N ASN A 221 30.50 -42.20 -8.60
CA ASN A 221 30.45 -43.19 -9.69
C ASN A 221 31.85 -43.73 -10.05
N VAL A 222 32.88 -42.87 -9.99
CA VAL A 222 34.29 -43.29 -10.16
C VAL A 222 34.72 -44.21 -9.03
N ASN A 223 34.36 -43.90 -7.78
CA ASN A 223 34.69 -44.74 -6.63
C ASN A 223 34.00 -46.12 -6.72
N GLU A 224 32.72 -46.22 -7.09
CA GLU A 224 32.08 -47.52 -7.31
C GLU A 224 32.76 -48.33 -8.42
N MET A 225 33.10 -47.71 -9.55
CA MET A 225 33.74 -48.39 -10.67
C MET A 225 35.18 -48.85 -10.38
N SER A 226 35.85 -48.23 -9.39
CA SER A 226 37.18 -48.63 -8.93
C SER A 226 37.19 -49.82 -7.96
N VAL A 227 36.02 -50.21 -7.44
CA VAL A 227 35.85 -51.31 -6.47
C VAL A 227 35.51 -52.65 -7.15
N PHE A 228 35.21 -52.64 -8.46
CA PHE A 228 35.03 -53.83 -9.30
C PHE A 228 36.27 -54.14 -10.14
#